data_AF-A0A7V1N7T0-F1
#
_entry.id   AF-A0A7V1N7T0-F1
#
_cell.length_a   1.000
_cell.length_b   1.000
_cell.length_c   1.000
_cell.angle_alpha   90.00
_cell.angle_beta   90.00
_cell.angle_gamma   90.00
#
_symmetry.space_group_name_H-M   'P 1'
#
loop_
_entity.id
_entity.type
_entity.pdbx_description
1 polymer ?
#
loop_
_entity_poly.entity_id
_entity_poly.type
_entity_poly.pdbx_seq_one_letter_code
_entity_poly.pdbx_strand_id
1 'polypeptide(L)'
;AFTLPAVWRARGKMLWYWPAWLLVMLSVLVSYQRSSWLGAAAGVALFFLSRDRRTARLGIGVGALLLVLVLTLSSSLRGRIIYTFQLQGKSQVERLYLWQAAWNMGLEHPLLGVGPGRWRAHVEAYLPEREDWDSRAHAHNDLAQLWATTGALGTLTILLVVWLLQKQGRKELTRWRTPSLPRDALLGGMVAIAAFAVAALFQCYLIDGEDAITLGFALGLALAGREALIHADPTRHPPRRATPLRGHIEETVIVLRSLAAMAGAVLRPAPRLETTRSPDLDPEGELYCPYESGEPRWVPVCLHLHSSRWEGAFTAEEVVAHYAALGAAAVILTDHNRITRAGHRAAFPPAYEHGWGPHHHHVLVLGARRTLADRHPFGGSAAARAETLTRLRKVGDFLILAHPAHRQAWSSEDVWLPEYDAIELFNKSIDDTRLWDEALSAGRLAWGTAGDDGHDLRSRHQTGKRYLLVDVRAGGTGEPAPLTPDGLLAALRAGRFLAVRQLDRRVSRRLPPEDAIAITAFERGEDSLTVHLREPVERAEIIGPGGKVLSTRENAASVTLELPRGRTHVRLELHHGVHTLALNPLVRLRDGVTVYPARES
;
A
#
# COMPACT_ATOMS: atom_id res chain seq x y z
N ALA A 1 -3.37 30.32 8.07
CA ALA A 1 -2.96 28.90 8.13
C ALA A 1 -2.33 28.41 6.82
N PHE A 2 -3.00 28.59 5.66
CA PHE A 2 -2.52 28.12 4.33
C PHE A 2 -1.08 28.49 3.97
N THR A 3 -0.67 29.74 4.18
CA THR A 3 0.66 30.25 3.75
C THR A 3 1.82 29.83 4.65
N LEU A 4 1.54 29.26 5.84
CA LEU A 4 2.56 28.94 6.85
C LEU A 4 3.69 28.02 6.33
N PRO A 5 3.44 26.99 5.50
CA PRO A 5 4.51 26.20 4.91
C PRO A 5 5.48 27.00 4.04
N ALA A 6 4.96 27.92 3.21
CA ALA A 6 5.78 28.76 2.36
C ALA A 6 6.61 29.76 3.18
N VAL A 7 6.00 30.39 4.19
CA VAL A 7 6.67 31.27 5.15
C VAL A 7 7.82 30.53 5.84
N TRP A 8 7.53 29.32 6.35
CA TRP A 8 8.51 28.48 7.03
C TRP A 8 9.67 28.08 6.12
N ARG A 9 9.41 27.71 4.86
CA ARG A 9 10.47 27.37 3.90
C ARG A 9 11.37 28.57 3.60
N ALA A 10 10.79 29.77 3.51
CA ALA A 10 11.51 31.00 3.17
C ALA A 10 12.15 31.71 4.38
N ARG A 11 12.10 31.13 5.58
CA ARG A 11 12.53 31.75 6.85
C ARG A 11 13.95 32.33 6.90
N GLY A 12 14.85 31.89 6.02
CA GLY A 12 16.22 32.42 5.90
C GLY A 12 16.50 33.22 4.62
N LYS A 13 15.48 33.49 3.79
CA LYS A 13 15.63 34.15 2.47
C LYS A 13 14.70 35.34 2.28
N MET A 14 13.48 35.27 2.82
CA MET A 14 12.47 36.33 2.67
C MET A 14 11.93 36.70 4.04
N LEU A 15 12.70 37.48 4.79
CA LEU A 15 12.41 37.82 6.18
C LEU A 15 11.07 38.55 6.36
N TRP A 16 10.58 39.27 5.34
CA TRP A 16 9.31 40.01 5.37
C TRP A 16 8.05 39.13 5.41
N TYR A 17 8.15 37.84 5.05
CA TYR A 17 7.03 36.90 5.16
C TYR A 17 6.56 36.70 6.60
N TRP A 18 7.45 36.75 7.57
CA TRP A 18 7.10 36.60 8.98
C TRP A 18 6.29 37.78 9.52
N PRO A 19 6.73 39.05 9.38
CA PRO A 19 5.91 40.20 9.72
C PRO A 19 4.54 40.21 9.05
N ALA A 20 4.47 39.92 7.74
CA ALA A 20 3.19 39.86 7.02
C ALA A 20 2.27 38.77 7.58
N TRP A 21 2.81 37.57 7.82
CA TRP A 21 2.04 36.48 8.41
C TRP A 21 1.57 36.78 9.85
N LEU A 22 2.43 37.40 10.66
CA LEU A 22 2.10 37.84 12.01
C LEU A 22 1.01 38.91 12.01
N LEU A 23 1.03 39.85 11.07
CA LEU A 23 -0.01 40.86 10.92
C LEU A 23 -1.38 40.22 10.63
N VAL A 24 -1.43 39.18 9.78
CA VAL A 24 -2.66 38.41 9.52
C VAL A 24 -3.10 37.61 10.76
N MET A 25 -2.18 37.03 11.53
CA MET A 25 -2.56 36.36 12.78
C MET A 25 -3.04 37.35 13.84
N LEU A 26 -2.47 38.55 13.87
CA LEU A 26 -2.91 39.62 14.76
C LEU A 26 -4.32 40.10 14.38
N SER A 27 -4.64 40.24 13.09
CA SER A 27 -6.00 40.61 12.66
C SER A 27 -7.03 39.56 13.09
N VAL A 28 -6.71 38.27 12.96
CA VAL A 28 -7.53 37.16 13.48
C VAL A 28 -7.69 37.28 14.99
N LEU A 29 -6.61 37.56 15.73
CA LEU A 29 -6.66 37.72 17.19
C LEU A 29 -7.56 38.88 17.61
N VAL A 30 -7.45 40.05 16.98
CA VAL A 30 -8.25 41.24 17.34
C VAL A 30 -9.68 41.22 16.79
N SER A 31 -10.05 40.21 15.99
CA SER A 31 -11.44 40.02 15.53
C SER A 31 -12.42 39.61 16.64
N TYR A 32 -11.91 39.13 17.79
CA TYR A 32 -12.71 38.56 18.89
C TYR A 32 -13.63 37.39 18.49
N GLN A 33 -13.38 36.78 17.32
CA GLN A 33 -14.08 35.60 16.83
C GLN A 33 -13.41 34.30 17.31
N ARG A 34 -14.06 33.62 18.24
CA ARG A 34 -13.55 32.42 18.92
C ARG A 34 -13.33 31.24 17.97
N SER A 35 -14.26 31.03 17.06
CA SER A 35 -14.18 29.99 16.02
C SER A 35 -12.93 30.17 15.14
N SER A 36 -12.67 31.41 14.72
CA SER A 36 -11.50 31.78 13.91
C SER A 36 -10.19 31.57 14.68
N TRP A 37 -10.15 31.86 15.98
CA TRP A 37 -8.99 31.56 16.84
C TRP A 37 -8.71 30.06 16.95
N LEU A 38 -9.73 29.25 17.22
CA LEU A 38 -9.60 27.80 17.34
C LEU A 38 -9.16 27.17 16.02
N GLY A 39 -9.74 27.59 14.90
CA GLY A 39 -9.33 27.15 13.57
C GLY A 39 -7.87 27.51 13.26
N ALA A 40 -7.47 28.77 13.51
CA ALA A 40 -6.09 29.21 13.31
C ALA A 40 -5.10 28.43 14.18
N ALA A 41 -5.41 28.23 15.46
CA ALA A 41 -4.59 27.46 16.40
C ALA A 41 -4.46 26.00 15.96
N ALA A 42 -5.55 25.35 15.56
CA ALA A 42 -5.53 23.99 15.02
C ALA A 42 -4.67 23.89 13.76
N GLY A 43 -4.79 24.85 12.84
CA GLY A 43 -3.97 24.89 11.63
C GLY A 43 -2.47 25.02 11.93
N VAL A 44 -2.09 25.92 12.83
CA VAL A 44 -0.70 26.10 13.28
C VAL A 44 -0.18 24.85 13.97
N ALA A 45 -0.96 24.24 14.86
CA ALA A 45 -0.60 23.02 15.56
C ALA A 45 -0.37 21.86 14.57
N LEU A 46 -1.31 21.63 13.65
CA LEU A 46 -1.19 20.58 12.62
C LEU A 46 0.03 20.79 11.72
N PHE A 47 0.34 22.04 11.39
CA PHE A 47 1.55 22.37 10.65
C PHE A 47 2.81 21.93 11.41
N PHE A 48 2.95 22.27 12.69
CA PHE A 48 4.13 21.90 13.48
C PHE A 48 4.19 20.41 13.78
N LEU A 49 3.04 19.76 14.01
CA LEU A 49 2.93 18.30 14.17
C LEU A 49 3.32 17.54 12.89
N SER A 50 3.23 18.18 11.71
CA SER A 50 3.72 17.60 10.45
C SER A 50 5.25 17.63 10.31
N ARG A 51 5.98 18.20 11.28
CA ARG A 51 7.44 18.31 11.30
C ARG A 51 8.07 17.24 12.19
N ASP A 52 9.41 17.22 12.22
CA ASP A 52 10.13 16.35 13.13
C ASP A 52 9.78 16.66 14.59
N ARG A 53 9.93 15.67 15.47
CA ARG A 53 9.50 15.75 16.87
C ARG A 53 10.10 16.95 17.61
N ARG A 54 11.33 17.36 17.28
CA ARG A 54 12.00 18.49 17.92
C ARG A 54 11.36 19.81 17.48
N THR A 55 11.19 20.01 16.19
CA THR A 55 10.51 21.19 15.62
C THR A 55 9.06 21.29 16.10
N ALA A 56 8.35 20.17 16.17
CA ALA A 56 6.97 20.13 16.67
C ALA A 56 6.87 20.63 18.11
N ARG A 57 7.71 20.10 19.02
CA ARG A 57 7.75 20.51 20.43
C ARG A 57 8.11 21.99 20.59
N LEU A 58 9.11 22.47 19.86
CA LEU A 58 9.50 23.88 19.90
C LEU A 58 8.37 24.80 19.43
N GLY A 59 7.76 24.49 18.28
CA GLY A 59 6.67 25.30 17.74
C GLY A 59 5.45 25.36 18.67
N ILE A 60 5.05 24.21 19.23
CA ILE A 60 3.96 24.14 20.20
C ILE A 60 4.31 24.88 21.50
N GLY A 61 5.54 24.70 22.01
CA GLY A 61 6.00 25.39 23.23
C GLY A 61 6.03 26.90 23.07
N VAL A 62 6.53 27.41 21.95
CA VAL A 62 6.50 28.85 21.62
C VAL A 62 5.05 29.35 21.49
N GLY A 63 4.18 28.59 20.82
CA GLY A 63 2.76 28.94 20.73
C GLY A 63 2.07 29.02 22.09
N ALA A 64 2.35 28.08 22.99
CA ALA A 64 1.82 28.08 24.35
C ALA A 64 2.35 29.28 25.17
N LEU A 65 3.64 29.58 25.06
CA LEU A 65 4.25 30.75 25.71
C LEU A 65 3.61 32.06 25.22
N LEU A 66 3.43 32.21 23.91
CA LEU A 66 2.76 33.38 23.33
C LEU A 66 1.32 33.50 23.79
N LEU A 67 0.59 32.39 23.90
CA LEU A 67 -0.78 32.40 24.43
C LEU A 67 -0.80 32.89 25.89
N VAL A 68 0.10 32.39 26.74
CA VAL A 68 0.24 32.85 28.14
C VAL A 68 0.55 34.34 28.18
N LEU A 69 1.49 34.80 27.36
CA LEU A 69 1.86 36.23 27.28
C LEU A 69 0.68 37.11 26.84
N VAL A 70 -0.10 36.69 25.85
CA VAL A 70 -1.29 37.43 25.40
C VAL A 70 -2.35 37.51 26.51
N LEU A 71 -2.55 36.42 27.24
CA LEU A 71 -3.51 36.33 28.36
C LEU A 71 -3.11 37.20 29.57
N THR A 72 -1.81 37.38 29.81
CA THR A 72 -1.32 38.25 30.88
C THR A 72 -1.40 39.72 30.48
N LEU A 73 -1.05 40.06 29.24
CA LEU A 73 -0.98 41.44 28.76
C LEU A 73 -2.34 42.05 28.37
N SER A 74 -3.35 41.26 28.01
CA SER A 74 -4.65 41.77 27.58
C SER A 74 -5.81 41.28 28.46
N SER A 75 -6.31 42.19 29.30
CA SER A 75 -7.51 41.95 30.12
C SER A 75 -8.76 41.67 29.29
N SER A 76 -8.89 42.34 28.13
CA SER A 76 -10.01 42.14 27.19
C SER A 76 -10.00 40.72 26.59
N LEU A 77 -8.85 40.27 26.05
CA LEU A 77 -8.74 38.92 25.48
C LEU A 77 -8.90 37.85 26.54
N ARG A 78 -8.33 38.06 27.73
CA ARG A 78 -8.52 37.18 28.89
C ARG A 78 -10.00 37.06 29.27
N GLY A 79 -10.71 38.19 29.38
CA GLY A 79 -12.15 38.21 29.66
C GLY A 79 -12.97 37.47 28.60
N ARG A 80 -12.62 37.63 27.32
CA ARG A 80 -13.28 36.93 26.21
C ARG A 80 -13.10 35.41 26.26
N ILE A 81 -11.89 34.94 26.62
CA ILE A 81 -11.59 33.51 26.76
C ILE A 81 -12.34 32.93 27.97
N ILE A 82 -12.33 33.61 29.12
CA ILE A 82 -13.07 33.18 30.32
C ILE A 82 -14.57 33.07 30.03
N TYR A 83 -15.16 34.09 29.39
CA TYR A 83 -16.57 34.08 29.00
C TYR A 83 -16.92 32.92 28.05
N THR A 84 -15.96 32.40 27.28
CA THR A 84 -16.19 31.26 26.39
C THR A 84 -16.52 29.98 27.14
N PHE A 85 -15.93 29.80 28.33
CA PHE A 85 -16.15 28.64 29.19
C PHE A 85 -17.34 28.83 30.15
N GLN A 86 -17.94 30.03 30.18
CA GLN A 86 -19.17 30.28 30.93
C GLN A 86 -20.37 29.89 30.06
N LEU A 87 -20.96 28.71 30.34
CA LEU A 87 -22.13 28.18 29.63
C LEU A 87 -23.45 28.91 29.94
N GLN A 88 -23.41 30.03 30.65
CA GLN A 88 -24.59 30.76 31.13
C GLN A 88 -24.92 32.02 30.31
N GLY A 89 -24.10 32.36 29.30
CA GLY A 89 -24.35 33.51 28.44
C GLY A 89 -25.50 33.28 27.44
N LYS A 90 -26.34 34.30 27.23
CA LYS A 90 -27.47 34.30 26.28
C LYS A 90 -27.15 33.65 24.94
N SER A 91 -26.07 34.09 24.27
CA SER A 91 -25.63 33.56 22.97
C SER A 91 -25.26 32.07 22.99
N GLN A 92 -24.77 31.54 24.11
CA GLN A 92 -24.40 30.12 24.22
C GLN A 92 -25.65 29.24 24.37
N VAL A 93 -26.63 29.69 25.17
CA VAL A 93 -27.92 29.03 25.32
C VAL A 93 -28.68 29.00 24.00
N GLU A 94 -28.68 30.11 23.25
CA GLU A 94 -29.30 30.16 21.91
C GLU A 94 -28.71 29.13 20.95
N ARG A 95 -27.38 28.97 20.94
CA ARG A 95 -26.73 27.94 20.11
C ARG A 95 -27.19 26.54 20.45
N LEU A 96 -27.40 26.22 21.73
CA LEU A 96 -27.90 24.90 22.15
C LEU A 96 -29.31 24.65 21.60
N TYR A 97 -30.20 25.64 21.66
CA TYR A 97 -31.52 25.51 21.06
C TYR A 97 -31.46 25.37 19.54
N LEU A 98 -30.62 26.15 18.86
CA LEU A 98 -30.44 26.05 17.41
C LEU A 98 -29.87 24.68 17.00
N TRP A 99 -28.96 24.11 17.80
CA TRP A 99 -28.42 22.76 17.56
C TRP A 99 -29.47 21.69 17.80
N GLN A 100 -30.29 21.83 18.84
CA GLN A 100 -31.41 20.92 19.10
C GLN A 100 -32.44 20.98 17.98
N ALA A 101 -32.78 22.18 17.50
CA ALA A 101 -33.66 22.38 16.35
C ALA A 101 -33.09 21.71 15.10
N ALA A 102 -31.81 21.96 14.79
CA ALA A 102 -31.13 21.33 13.67
C ALA A 102 -31.15 19.79 13.75
N TRP A 103 -30.93 19.25 14.95
CA TRP A 103 -30.99 17.81 15.20
C TRP A 103 -32.38 17.24 14.93
N ASN A 104 -33.42 17.87 15.47
CA ASN A 104 -34.81 17.45 15.31
C ASN A 104 -35.27 17.56 13.84
N MET A 105 -34.94 18.65 13.15
CA MET A 105 -35.20 18.81 11.71
C MET A 105 -34.61 17.67 10.89
N GLY A 106 -33.36 17.28 11.17
CA GLY A 106 -32.75 16.16 10.48
C GLY A 106 -33.32 14.81 10.91
N LEU A 107 -33.77 14.63 12.16
CA LEU A 107 -34.46 13.39 12.57
C LEU A 107 -35.80 13.20 11.85
N GLU A 108 -36.53 14.26 11.57
CA GLU A 108 -37.77 14.22 10.78
C GLU A 108 -37.50 13.99 9.28
N HIS A 109 -36.35 14.47 8.78
CA HIS A 109 -35.94 14.32 7.38
C HIS A 109 -34.53 13.69 7.24
N PRO A 110 -34.33 12.43 7.66
CA PRO A 110 -32.99 11.87 7.91
C PRO A 110 -32.13 11.68 6.68
N LEU A 111 -32.73 11.48 5.50
CA LEU A 111 -31.97 11.22 4.28
C LEU A 111 -31.53 12.51 3.57
N LEU A 112 -32.47 13.45 3.41
CA LEU A 112 -32.31 14.63 2.55
C LEU A 112 -32.40 15.97 3.30
N GLY A 113 -32.74 15.95 4.59
CA GLY A 113 -33.05 17.16 5.35
C GLY A 113 -34.26 17.90 4.79
N VAL A 114 -34.49 19.12 5.28
CA VAL A 114 -35.58 20.00 4.80
C VAL A 114 -35.29 20.64 3.43
N GLY A 115 -34.09 20.44 2.87
CA GLY A 115 -33.62 21.00 1.62
C GLY A 115 -32.54 22.10 1.79
N PRO A 116 -31.51 22.17 0.94
CA PRO A 116 -30.48 23.21 0.97
C PRO A 116 -31.09 24.61 0.92
N GLY A 117 -30.60 25.52 1.76
CA GLY A 117 -31.08 26.91 1.83
C GLY A 117 -32.45 27.09 2.51
N ARG A 118 -33.14 26.01 2.92
CA ARG A 118 -34.49 26.08 3.50
C ARG A 118 -34.53 26.19 5.03
N TRP A 119 -33.37 26.39 5.67
CA TRP A 119 -33.25 26.54 7.14
C TRP A 119 -34.23 27.56 7.72
N ARG A 120 -34.20 28.80 7.20
CA ARG A 120 -35.01 29.91 7.75
C ARG A 120 -36.52 29.65 7.64
N ALA A 121 -36.94 28.87 6.65
CA ALA A 121 -38.34 28.54 6.43
C ALA A 121 -38.88 27.46 7.39
N HIS A 122 -38.01 26.73 8.10
CA HIS A 122 -38.41 25.60 8.94
C HIS A 122 -37.99 25.74 10.40
N VAL A 123 -36.86 26.38 10.69
CA VAL A 123 -36.26 26.40 12.04
C VAL A 123 -37.22 26.90 13.12
N GLU A 124 -38.11 27.83 12.78
CA GLU A 124 -39.06 28.44 13.74
C GLU A 124 -39.98 27.41 14.39
N ALA A 125 -40.40 26.37 13.66
CA ALA A 125 -41.25 25.30 14.20
C ALA A 125 -40.55 24.41 15.25
N TYR A 126 -39.23 24.50 15.36
CA TYR A 126 -38.40 23.67 16.25
C TYR A 126 -37.76 24.47 17.38
N LEU A 127 -37.99 25.78 17.46
CA LEU A 127 -37.46 26.63 18.50
C LEU A 127 -38.50 26.89 19.59
N PRO A 128 -38.09 27.08 20.85
CA PRO A 128 -39.01 27.50 21.89
C PRO A 128 -39.56 28.90 21.60
N GLU A 129 -40.82 29.13 21.96
CA GLU A 129 -41.45 30.45 21.87
C GLU A 129 -40.72 31.44 22.79
N ARG A 130 -40.01 32.39 22.17
CA ARG A 130 -39.19 33.40 22.82
C ARG A 130 -38.99 34.59 21.88
N GLU A 131 -39.12 35.81 22.39
CA GLU A 131 -38.99 37.04 21.58
C GLU A 131 -37.53 37.52 21.44
N ASP A 132 -36.67 37.27 22.43
CA ASP A 132 -35.34 37.87 22.54
C ASP A 132 -34.21 37.02 21.96
N TRP A 133 -34.24 36.70 20.67
CA TRP A 133 -33.14 36.00 19.99
C TRP A 133 -32.12 36.97 19.38
N ASP A 134 -30.83 36.66 19.51
CA ASP A 134 -29.77 37.46 18.86
C ASP A 134 -29.70 37.16 17.34
N SER A 135 -29.83 35.90 16.94
CA SER A 135 -29.94 35.51 15.53
C SER A 135 -30.49 34.08 15.37
N ARG A 136 -31.37 33.89 14.38
CA ARG A 136 -31.91 32.58 13.97
C ARG A 136 -31.47 32.18 12.55
N ALA A 137 -30.51 32.90 11.98
CA ALA A 137 -30.18 32.82 10.56
C ALA A 137 -29.59 31.47 10.13
N HIS A 138 -28.93 30.75 11.04
CA HIS A 138 -28.28 29.46 10.83
C HIS A 138 -27.94 28.76 12.16
N ALA A 139 -27.58 27.48 12.11
CA ALA A 139 -27.29 26.66 13.29
C ALA A 139 -26.01 27.05 14.05
N HIS A 140 -25.16 27.93 13.52
CA HIS A 140 -23.84 28.25 14.08
C HIS A 140 -22.91 27.01 14.23
N ASN A 141 -23.13 26.00 13.39
CA ASN A 141 -22.34 24.78 13.28
C ASN A 141 -22.66 24.19 11.90
N ASP A 142 -21.67 24.10 11.01
CA ASP A 142 -21.89 23.61 9.65
C ASP A 142 -22.40 22.16 9.62
N LEU A 143 -21.96 21.29 10.54
CA LEU A 143 -22.45 19.91 10.57
C LEU A 143 -23.92 19.83 10.98
N ALA A 144 -24.32 20.62 11.98
CA ALA A 144 -25.73 20.71 12.38
C ALA A 144 -26.58 21.30 11.26
N GLN A 145 -26.08 22.35 10.61
CA GLN A 145 -26.73 22.98 9.46
C GLN A 145 -26.91 22.01 8.29
N LEU A 146 -25.86 21.26 7.93
CA LEU A 146 -25.88 20.25 6.88
C LEU A 146 -26.81 19.10 7.23
N TRP A 147 -26.81 18.63 8.47
CA TRP A 147 -27.74 17.60 8.94
C TRP A 147 -29.19 18.04 8.76
N ALA A 148 -29.54 19.24 9.22
CA ALA A 148 -30.89 19.78 9.12
C ALA A 148 -31.34 19.99 7.67
N THR A 149 -30.46 20.48 6.80
CA THR A 149 -30.82 20.92 5.44
C THR A 149 -30.54 19.91 4.33
N THR A 150 -29.64 18.95 4.54
CA THR A 150 -29.22 17.95 3.54
C THR A 150 -29.29 16.52 4.04
N GLY A 151 -29.62 16.31 5.31
CA GLY A 151 -29.72 14.99 5.92
C GLY A 151 -28.38 14.25 5.97
N ALA A 152 -28.45 12.93 6.15
CA ALA A 152 -27.31 12.04 6.17
C ALA A 152 -26.56 12.08 4.83
N LEU A 153 -27.27 12.15 3.69
CA LEU A 153 -26.65 12.03 2.38
C LEU A 153 -25.66 13.18 2.12
N GLY A 154 -26.07 14.43 2.32
CA GLY A 154 -25.19 15.59 2.12
C GLY A 154 -24.08 15.66 3.18
N THR A 155 -24.42 15.44 4.44
CA THR A 155 -23.46 15.49 5.57
C THR A 155 -22.36 14.45 5.41
N LEU A 156 -22.70 13.18 5.14
CA LEU A 156 -21.72 12.12 4.95
C LEU A 156 -20.88 12.32 3.69
N THR A 157 -21.45 12.91 2.63
CA THR A 157 -20.71 13.23 1.40
C THR A 157 -19.60 14.25 1.68
N ILE A 158 -19.89 15.34 2.39
CA ILE A 158 -18.87 16.34 2.74
C ILE A 158 -17.78 15.73 3.63
N LEU A 159 -18.16 14.93 4.63
CA LEU A 159 -17.20 14.23 5.50
C LEU A 159 -16.32 13.27 4.71
N LEU A 160 -16.89 12.51 3.77
CA LEU A 160 -16.16 11.62 2.88
C LEU A 160 -15.17 12.38 1.99
N VAL A 161 -15.57 13.50 1.39
CA VAL A 161 -14.70 14.34 0.56
C VAL A 161 -13.53 14.89 1.37
N VAL A 162 -13.79 15.45 2.55
CA VAL A 162 -12.75 15.96 3.46
C VAL A 162 -11.79 14.83 3.85
N TRP A 163 -12.32 13.65 4.19
CA TRP A 163 -11.50 12.48 4.52
C TRP A 163 -10.63 12.03 3.33
N LEU A 164 -11.19 11.94 2.12
CA LEU A 164 -10.46 11.57 0.91
C LEU A 164 -9.34 12.57 0.59
N LEU A 165 -9.62 13.88 0.68
CA LEU A 165 -8.63 14.94 0.45
C LEU A 165 -7.50 14.86 1.48
N GLN A 166 -7.82 14.68 2.76
CA GLN A 166 -6.81 14.54 3.81
C GLN A 166 -5.99 13.25 3.64
N LYS A 167 -6.64 12.12 3.35
CA LYS A 167 -5.97 10.83 3.11
C LYS A 167 -5.03 10.89 1.91
N GLN A 168 -5.50 11.41 0.78
CA GLN A 168 -4.71 11.54 -0.43
C GLN A 168 -3.58 12.57 -0.26
N GLY A 169 -3.87 13.71 0.35
CA GLY A 169 -2.87 14.74 0.63
C GLY A 169 -1.74 14.23 1.51
N ARG A 170 -2.05 13.48 2.59
CA ARG A 170 -1.02 12.83 3.44
C ARG A 170 -0.15 11.88 2.64
N LYS A 171 -0.77 11.06 1.78
CA LYS A 171 -0.07 10.12 0.90
C LYS A 171 0.89 10.83 -0.06
N GLU A 172 0.47 11.94 -0.64
CA GLU A 172 1.34 12.74 -1.52
C GLU A 172 2.45 13.45 -0.74
N LEU A 173 2.18 14.01 0.44
CA LEU A 173 3.19 14.67 1.26
C LEU A 173 4.27 13.74 1.79
N THR A 174 3.95 12.46 2.05
CA THR A 174 4.95 11.44 2.41
C THR A 174 5.78 11.00 1.21
N ARG A 175 5.22 11.04 0.00
CA ARG A 175 5.92 10.77 -1.25
C ARG A 175 6.88 11.90 -1.59
N TRP A 176 6.40 13.13 -1.64
CA TRP A 176 7.17 14.31 -2.06
C TRP A 176 7.80 14.98 -0.83
N ARG A 177 8.93 14.45 -0.36
CA ARG A 177 9.59 14.95 0.87
C ARG A 177 10.38 16.24 0.65
N THR A 178 10.90 16.46 -0.56
CA THR A 178 11.73 17.62 -0.88
C THR A 178 10.92 18.92 -0.76
N PRO A 179 11.35 19.91 0.04
CA PRO A 179 10.65 21.19 0.15
C PRO A 179 10.59 21.91 -1.19
N SER A 180 9.39 22.31 -1.61
CA SER A 180 9.14 23.06 -2.85
C SER A 180 7.85 23.88 -2.71
N LEU A 181 7.68 24.91 -3.54
CA LEU A 181 6.45 25.71 -3.52
C LEU A 181 5.18 24.88 -3.80
N PRO A 182 5.16 23.96 -4.78
CA PRO A 182 4.01 23.06 -4.99
C PRO A 182 3.66 22.20 -3.77
N ARG A 183 4.69 21.68 -3.07
CA ARG A 183 4.50 20.92 -1.82
C ARG A 183 3.93 21.78 -0.71
N ASP A 184 4.39 23.01 -0.59
CA ASP A 184 3.90 23.96 0.41
C ASP A 184 2.44 24.35 0.15
N ALA A 185 2.04 24.52 -1.11
CA ALA A 185 0.64 24.76 -1.48
C ALA A 185 -0.26 23.57 -1.09
N LEU A 186 0.19 22.34 -1.36
CA LEU A 186 -0.53 21.12 -0.95
C LEU A 186 -0.67 21.02 0.59
N LEU A 187 0.43 21.17 1.33
CA LEU A 187 0.40 21.14 2.80
C LEU A 187 -0.44 22.30 3.36
N GLY A 188 -0.34 23.48 2.75
CA GLY A 188 -1.11 24.66 3.10
C GLY A 188 -2.61 24.41 2.98
N GLY A 189 -3.04 23.80 1.87
CA GLY A 189 -4.44 23.41 1.66
C GLY A 189 -4.93 22.42 2.69
N MET A 190 -4.16 21.37 2.98
CA MET A 190 -4.54 20.39 4.01
C MET A 190 -4.69 21.00 5.40
N VAL A 191 -3.76 21.89 5.76
CA VAL A 191 -3.79 22.64 7.01
C VAL A 191 -4.99 23.61 7.03
N ALA A 192 -5.30 24.26 5.91
CA ALA A 192 -6.45 25.16 5.78
C ALA A 192 -7.78 24.42 5.92
N ILE A 193 -7.96 23.27 5.25
CA ILE A 193 -9.16 22.43 5.37
C ILE A 193 -9.37 21.99 6.82
N ALA A 194 -8.30 21.57 7.50
CA ALA A 194 -8.42 21.15 8.90
C ALA A 194 -8.72 22.33 9.84
N ALA A 195 -8.06 23.48 9.64
CA ALA A 195 -8.36 24.71 10.37
C ALA A 195 -9.83 25.14 10.19
N PHE A 196 -10.31 25.10 8.95
CA PHE A 196 -11.68 25.39 8.58
C PHE A 196 -12.65 24.40 9.25
N ALA A 197 -12.37 23.10 9.19
CA ALA A 197 -13.20 22.07 9.82
C ALA A 197 -13.35 22.27 11.34
N VAL A 198 -12.28 22.71 12.03
CA VAL A 198 -12.37 23.05 13.46
C VAL A 198 -13.22 24.31 13.68
N ALA A 199 -13.02 25.34 12.86
CA ALA A 199 -13.79 26.58 12.97
C ALA A 199 -15.30 26.34 12.71
N ALA A 200 -15.61 25.50 11.71
CA ALA A 200 -16.95 25.12 11.25
C ALA A 200 -17.80 24.40 12.31
N LEU A 201 -17.21 23.91 13.40
CA LEU A 201 -17.95 23.36 14.54
C LEU A 201 -18.67 24.45 15.36
N PHE A 202 -18.23 25.70 15.23
CA PHE A 202 -18.67 26.82 16.07
C PHE A 202 -19.26 27.98 15.26
N GLN A 203 -19.30 27.87 13.94
CA GLN A 203 -19.92 28.82 13.04
C GLN A 203 -20.26 28.13 11.71
N CYS A 204 -21.19 28.68 10.94
CA CYS A 204 -21.50 28.18 9.61
C CYS A 204 -20.69 28.92 8.55
N TYR A 205 -19.57 28.36 8.10
CA TYR A 205 -18.68 28.94 7.08
C TYR A 205 -18.92 28.35 5.69
N LEU A 206 -19.50 27.15 5.58
CA LEU A 206 -19.77 26.52 4.28
C LEU A 206 -20.95 27.14 3.54
N ILE A 207 -21.91 27.68 4.28
CA ILE A 207 -23.13 28.27 3.71
C ILE A 207 -22.93 29.74 3.34
N ASP A 208 -21.88 30.38 3.84
CA ASP A 208 -21.52 31.75 3.50
C ASP A 208 -20.63 31.75 2.24
N GLY A 209 -21.06 32.48 1.21
CA GLY A 209 -20.40 32.47 -0.09
C GLY A 209 -18.96 32.97 -0.03
N GLU A 210 -18.68 34.00 0.78
CA GLU A 210 -17.37 34.62 0.87
C GLU A 210 -16.31 33.66 1.45
N ASP A 211 -16.71 32.92 2.48
CA ASP A 211 -15.88 31.92 3.14
C ASP A 211 -15.71 30.66 2.27
N ALA A 212 -16.79 30.20 1.64
CA ALA A 212 -16.76 29.05 0.75
C ALA A 212 -15.87 29.30 -0.48
N ILE A 213 -15.90 30.49 -1.08
CA ILE A 213 -15.02 30.88 -2.19
C ILE A 213 -13.56 30.85 -1.74
N THR A 214 -13.25 31.38 -0.56
CA THR A 214 -11.87 31.40 -0.02
C THR A 214 -11.35 29.98 0.23
N LEU A 215 -12.17 29.10 0.79
CA LEU A 215 -11.85 27.69 0.95
C LEU A 215 -11.64 26.98 -0.40
N GLY A 216 -12.53 27.25 -1.37
CA GLY A 216 -12.44 26.73 -2.73
C GLY A 216 -11.15 27.14 -3.43
N PHE A 217 -10.75 28.40 -3.30
CA PHE A 217 -9.48 28.91 -3.83
C PHE A 217 -8.27 28.22 -3.18
N ALA A 218 -8.26 28.09 -1.84
CA ALA A 218 -7.19 27.38 -1.13
C ALA A 218 -7.08 25.90 -1.54
N LEU A 219 -8.22 25.23 -1.76
CA LEU A 219 -8.27 23.86 -2.27
C LEU A 219 -7.75 23.78 -3.72
N GLY A 220 -8.14 24.73 -4.58
CA GLY A 220 -7.65 24.83 -5.96
C GLY A 220 -6.13 24.94 -6.02
N LEU A 221 -5.53 25.80 -5.19
CA LEU A 221 -4.07 25.91 -5.08
C LEU A 221 -3.41 24.62 -4.57
N ALA A 222 -4.05 23.91 -3.64
CA ALA A 222 -3.54 22.65 -3.12
C ALA A 222 -3.54 21.54 -4.19
N LEU A 223 -4.61 21.47 -4.99
CA LEU A 223 -4.73 20.56 -6.13
C LEU A 223 -3.72 20.91 -7.22
N ALA A 224 -3.57 22.19 -7.57
CA ALA A 224 -2.55 22.65 -8.52
C ALA A 224 -1.12 22.33 -8.04
N GLY A 225 -0.85 22.52 -6.74
CA GLY A 225 0.41 22.12 -6.12
C GLY A 225 0.67 20.62 -6.22
N ARG A 226 -0.36 19.79 -5.98
CA ARG A 226 -0.27 18.34 -6.18
C ARG A 226 0.03 17.98 -7.64
N GLU A 227 -0.68 18.57 -8.60
CA GLU A 227 -0.46 18.31 -10.02
C GLU A 227 0.94 18.72 -10.46
N ALA A 228 1.43 19.88 -10.02
CA ALA A 228 2.80 20.32 -10.32
C ALA A 228 3.86 19.35 -9.75
N LEU A 229 3.63 18.75 -8.57
CA LEU A 229 4.51 17.69 -8.04
C LEU A 229 4.51 16.45 -8.93
N ILE A 230 3.34 16.02 -9.41
CA ILE A 230 3.19 14.87 -10.32
C ILE A 230 3.91 15.14 -11.64
N HIS A 231 3.74 16.32 -12.22
CA HIS A 231 4.39 16.69 -13.49
C HIS A 231 5.91 16.85 -13.37
N ALA A 232 6.42 17.24 -12.19
CA ALA A 232 7.86 17.35 -11.97
C ALA A 232 8.58 15.99 -12.06
N ASP A 233 7.86 14.88 -11.88
CA ASP A 233 8.41 13.54 -12.00
C ASP A 233 7.31 12.54 -12.39
N PRO A 234 7.01 12.47 -13.70
CA PRO A 234 5.91 11.66 -14.23
C PRO A 234 6.17 10.17 -14.06
N THR A 235 7.42 9.73 -13.84
CA THR A 235 7.73 8.31 -13.61
C THR A 235 7.24 7.82 -12.24
N ARG A 236 6.95 8.73 -11.31
CA ARG A 236 6.37 8.38 -10.01
C ARG A 236 4.85 8.24 -10.08
N HIS A 237 4.22 9.05 -10.92
CA HIS A 237 2.80 9.06 -11.21
C HIS A 237 2.58 9.12 -12.71
N PRO A 238 2.75 7.98 -13.40
CA PRO A 238 2.59 7.96 -14.84
C PRO A 238 1.19 8.46 -15.21
N PRO A 239 1.05 9.30 -16.23
CA PRO A 239 -0.25 9.76 -16.68
C PRO A 239 -1.09 8.56 -17.10
N ARG A 240 -2.34 8.48 -16.63
CA ARG A 240 -3.22 7.35 -16.91
C ARG A 240 -3.35 7.17 -18.42
N ARG A 241 -3.16 5.94 -18.90
CA ARG A 241 -3.54 5.53 -20.25
C ARG A 241 -4.97 5.00 -20.19
N ALA A 242 -5.84 5.38 -21.12
CA ALA A 242 -7.19 4.88 -21.15
C ALA A 242 -7.20 3.36 -21.42
N THR A 243 -7.93 2.60 -20.61
CA THR A 243 -8.17 1.19 -20.86
C THR A 243 -9.12 1.05 -22.06
N PRO A 244 -8.81 0.21 -23.07
CA PRO A 244 -9.71 -0.02 -24.19
C PRO A 244 -11.05 -0.59 -23.71
N LEU A 245 -12.16 -0.24 -24.38
CA LEU A 245 -13.52 -0.73 -24.05
C LEU A 245 -13.59 -2.27 -23.92
N ARG A 246 -12.85 -2.99 -24.76
CA ARG A 246 -12.73 -4.44 -24.70
C ARG A 246 -12.26 -4.93 -23.32
N GLY A 247 -11.32 -4.24 -22.68
CA GLY A 247 -10.83 -4.58 -21.34
C GLY A 247 -11.93 -4.51 -20.28
N HIS A 248 -12.77 -3.47 -20.35
CA HIS A 248 -13.93 -3.32 -19.46
C HIS A 248 -15.00 -4.40 -19.68
N ILE A 249 -15.31 -4.76 -20.93
CA ILE A 249 -16.24 -5.85 -21.23
C ILE A 249 -15.72 -7.15 -20.62
N GLU A 250 -14.44 -7.46 -20.81
CA GLU A 250 -13.84 -8.65 -20.25
C GLU A 250 -13.82 -8.60 -18.70
N GLU A 251 -13.66 -7.43 -18.07
CA GLU A 251 -13.80 -7.20 -16.60
C GLU A 251 -15.19 -7.60 -16.13
N THR A 252 -16.21 -7.06 -16.76
CA THR A 252 -17.59 -7.40 -16.45
C THR A 252 -17.82 -8.91 -16.59
N VAL A 253 -17.30 -9.56 -17.62
CA VAL A 253 -17.44 -11.03 -17.80
C VAL A 253 -16.78 -11.82 -16.66
N ILE A 254 -15.59 -11.41 -16.18
CA ILE A 254 -14.93 -12.05 -15.04
C ILE A 254 -15.78 -11.89 -13.78
N VAL A 255 -16.26 -10.67 -13.52
CA VAL A 255 -17.12 -10.38 -12.37
C VAL A 255 -18.38 -11.25 -12.40
N LEU A 256 -19.09 -11.27 -13.53
CA LEU A 256 -20.32 -12.05 -13.69
C LEU A 256 -20.08 -13.56 -13.52
N ARG A 257 -18.97 -14.10 -14.07
CA ARG A 257 -18.60 -15.51 -13.90
C ARG A 257 -18.29 -15.85 -12.44
N SER A 258 -17.60 -14.97 -11.73
CA SER A 258 -17.30 -15.14 -10.31
C SER A 258 -18.55 -15.05 -9.44
N LEU A 259 -19.46 -14.11 -9.71
CA LEU A 259 -20.75 -14.02 -9.00
C LEU A 259 -21.62 -15.26 -9.24
N ALA A 260 -21.67 -15.76 -10.48
CA ALA A 260 -22.38 -17.00 -10.80
C ALA A 260 -21.73 -18.22 -10.10
N ALA A 261 -20.40 -18.31 -10.10
CA ALA A 261 -19.68 -19.38 -9.43
C ALA A 261 -19.86 -19.34 -7.90
N MET A 262 -19.89 -18.14 -7.30
CA MET A 262 -20.19 -17.93 -5.89
C MET A 262 -21.61 -18.39 -5.54
N ALA A 263 -22.62 -18.00 -6.32
CA ALA A 263 -24.00 -18.45 -6.13
C ALA A 263 -24.11 -19.99 -6.23
N GLY A 264 -23.43 -20.60 -7.20
CA GLY A 264 -23.36 -22.06 -7.32
C GLY A 264 -22.65 -22.75 -6.15
N ALA A 265 -21.60 -22.14 -5.60
CA ALA A 265 -20.87 -22.66 -4.44
C ALA A 265 -21.70 -22.60 -3.15
N VAL A 266 -22.54 -21.58 -2.98
CA VAL A 266 -23.51 -21.50 -1.86
C VAL A 266 -24.52 -22.64 -1.93
N LEU A 267 -24.99 -22.98 -3.14
CA LEU A 267 -25.98 -24.04 -3.34
C LEU A 267 -25.39 -25.45 -3.25
N ARG A 268 -24.09 -25.60 -3.52
CA ARG A 268 -23.36 -26.87 -3.47
C ARG A 268 -22.00 -26.65 -2.80
N PRO A 269 -21.95 -26.61 -1.46
CA PRO A 269 -20.69 -26.48 -0.76
C PRO A 269 -19.77 -27.63 -1.14
N ALA A 270 -18.50 -27.32 -1.41
CA ALA A 270 -17.51 -28.37 -1.66
C ALA A 270 -17.41 -29.25 -0.40
N PRO A 271 -17.16 -30.56 -0.56
CA PRO A 271 -16.88 -31.42 0.57
C PRO A 271 -15.72 -30.85 1.38
N ARG A 272 -15.75 -31.02 2.72
CA ARG A 272 -14.61 -30.70 3.58
C ARG A 272 -13.40 -31.43 3.03
N LEU A 273 -12.39 -30.67 2.61
CA LEU A 273 -11.10 -31.25 2.26
C LEU A 273 -10.42 -31.61 3.58
N GLU A 274 -10.25 -32.90 3.83
CA GLU A 274 -9.29 -33.36 4.83
C GLU A 274 -7.90 -33.00 4.32
N THR A 275 -7.27 -32.00 4.93
CA THR A 275 -5.87 -31.68 4.68
C THR A 275 -5.02 -32.76 5.33
N THR A 276 -4.76 -33.84 4.60
CA THR A 276 -4.03 -35.02 5.10
C THR A 276 -2.52 -34.93 4.93
N ARG A 277 -2.00 -33.85 4.34
CA ARG A 277 -0.55 -33.71 4.11
C ARG A 277 0.15 -33.37 5.42
N SER A 278 0.93 -34.31 5.95
CA SER A 278 1.91 -34.04 7.01
C SER A 278 2.91 -32.97 6.54
N PRO A 279 3.56 -32.25 7.47
CA PRO A 279 4.65 -31.33 7.13
C PRO A 279 5.70 -32.02 6.24
N ASP A 280 6.17 -31.29 5.23
CA ASP A 280 7.19 -31.79 4.28
C ASP A 280 8.58 -31.78 4.92
N LEU A 281 8.79 -30.90 5.91
CA LEU A 281 10.07 -30.72 6.60
C LEU A 281 10.14 -31.54 7.89
N ASP A 282 11.25 -32.23 8.08
CA ASP A 282 11.54 -33.07 9.24
C ASP A 282 12.95 -32.77 9.74
N PRO A 283 13.16 -32.37 11.02
CA PRO A 283 14.50 -32.07 11.53
C PRO A 283 15.47 -33.26 11.49
N GLU A 284 14.98 -34.48 11.39
CA GLU A 284 15.79 -35.70 11.25
C GLU A 284 15.89 -36.21 9.81
N GLY A 285 15.23 -35.53 8.87
CA GLY A 285 15.17 -35.91 7.46
C GLY A 285 16.45 -35.66 6.65
N GLU A 286 16.39 -36.04 5.38
CA GLU A 286 17.48 -35.88 4.41
C GLU A 286 17.68 -34.41 4.01
N LEU A 287 18.94 -33.98 3.91
CA LEU A 287 19.26 -32.63 3.44
C LEU A 287 18.91 -32.47 1.96
N TYR A 288 18.02 -31.53 1.70
CA TYR A 288 17.79 -31.00 0.36
C TYR A 288 18.44 -29.62 0.22
N CYS A 289 19.36 -29.53 -0.74
CA CYS A 289 19.97 -28.27 -1.18
C CYS A 289 19.49 -27.97 -2.61
N PRO A 290 18.81 -26.83 -2.84
CA PRO A 290 18.39 -26.46 -4.19
C PRO A 290 19.55 -25.97 -5.07
N TYR A 291 20.76 -25.78 -4.54
CA TYR A 291 21.88 -25.20 -5.27
C TYR A 291 22.93 -26.25 -5.64
N GLU A 292 23.31 -26.30 -6.91
CA GLU A 292 24.38 -27.16 -7.43
C GLU A 292 25.76 -26.53 -7.17
N SER A 293 26.76 -27.34 -6.80
CA SER A 293 28.14 -26.87 -6.63
C SER A 293 28.72 -26.25 -7.91
N GLY A 294 29.67 -25.32 -7.78
CA GLY A 294 30.30 -24.59 -8.87
C GLY A 294 29.59 -23.26 -9.20
N GLU A 295 29.95 -22.68 -10.34
CA GLU A 295 29.46 -21.35 -10.75
C GLU A 295 28.03 -21.40 -11.30
N PRO A 296 27.06 -20.68 -10.70
CA PRO A 296 25.68 -20.63 -11.19
C PRO A 296 25.56 -19.91 -12.53
N ARG A 297 24.61 -20.35 -13.36
CA ARG A 297 24.25 -19.65 -14.60
C ARG A 297 22.94 -18.91 -14.41
N TRP A 298 23.05 -17.68 -13.89
CA TRP A 298 21.90 -16.85 -13.59
C TRP A 298 21.23 -16.27 -14.83
N VAL A 299 19.93 -16.52 -14.98
CA VAL A 299 19.08 -15.81 -15.94
C VAL A 299 17.97 -15.06 -15.19
N PRO A 300 17.68 -13.78 -15.53
CA PRO A 300 16.61 -13.04 -14.89
C PRO A 300 15.25 -13.49 -15.41
N VAL A 301 14.34 -13.73 -14.49
CA VAL A 301 12.94 -14.01 -14.79
C VAL A 301 12.07 -12.98 -14.08
N CYS A 302 11.29 -12.24 -14.87
CA CYS A 302 10.36 -11.25 -14.35
C CYS A 302 8.95 -11.84 -14.33
N LEU A 303 8.29 -11.76 -13.18
CA LEU A 303 6.94 -12.29 -12.98
C LEU A 303 6.08 -11.31 -12.20
N HIS A 304 4.80 -11.64 -12.09
CA HIS A 304 3.79 -10.78 -11.47
C HIS A 304 3.64 -9.45 -12.24
N LEU A 305 3.15 -9.55 -13.47
CA LEU A 305 3.07 -8.43 -14.41
C LEU A 305 1.69 -8.37 -15.05
N HIS A 306 1.16 -7.16 -15.16
CA HIS A 306 -0.18 -6.90 -15.68
C HIS A 306 -0.11 -6.13 -16.99
N SER A 307 -0.92 -6.58 -17.95
CA SER A 307 -1.08 -5.97 -19.27
C SER A 307 -2.26 -4.98 -19.28
N SER A 308 -3.00 -4.82 -20.37
CA SER A 308 -3.87 -3.66 -20.62
C SER A 308 -5.23 -3.73 -19.88
N ARG A 309 -5.24 -4.09 -18.60
CA ARG A 309 -6.46 -4.39 -17.85
C ARG A 309 -6.34 -4.08 -16.35
N TRP A 310 -7.47 -3.77 -15.72
CA TRP A 310 -7.55 -3.24 -14.36
C TRP A 310 -6.65 -2.01 -14.18
N GLU A 311 -5.54 -2.14 -13.44
CA GLU A 311 -4.59 -1.04 -13.25
C GLU A 311 -3.51 -1.00 -14.35
N GLY A 312 -3.44 -2.00 -15.23
CA GLY A 312 -2.36 -2.13 -16.19
C GLY A 312 -2.57 -1.32 -17.48
N ALA A 313 -1.53 -0.58 -17.86
CA ALA A 313 -1.61 0.47 -18.90
C ALA A 313 -1.03 0.08 -20.26
N PHE A 314 -0.58 -1.16 -20.45
CA PHE A 314 0.21 -1.57 -21.61
C PHE A 314 -0.24 -2.89 -22.18
N THR A 315 -0.17 -3.06 -23.49
CA THR A 315 -0.43 -4.35 -24.16
C THR A 315 0.54 -5.42 -23.70
N ALA A 316 0.14 -6.69 -23.84
CA ALA A 316 0.99 -7.83 -23.48
C ALA A 316 2.34 -7.78 -24.23
N GLU A 317 2.32 -7.42 -25.52
CA GLU A 317 3.50 -7.22 -26.35
C GLU A 317 4.41 -6.11 -25.82
N GLU A 318 3.85 -4.93 -25.48
CA GLU A 318 4.63 -3.82 -24.92
C GLU A 318 5.30 -4.21 -23.60
N VAL A 319 4.58 -4.89 -22.70
CA VAL A 319 5.12 -5.34 -21.41
C VAL A 319 6.27 -6.33 -21.63
N VAL A 320 6.05 -7.38 -22.41
CA VAL A 320 7.08 -8.41 -22.62
C VAL A 320 8.29 -7.85 -23.36
N ALA A 321 8.08 -7.07 -24.43
CA ALA A 321 9.17 -6.46 -25.17
C ALA A 321 10.00 -5.53 -24.28
N HIS A 322 9.35 -4.76 -23.40
CA HIS A 322 10.04 -3.89 -22.46
C HIS A 322 10.93 -4.68 -21.51
N TYR A 323 10.39 -5.67 -20.79
CA TYR A 323 11.17 -6.47 -19.84
C TYR A 323 12.25 -7.32 -20.51
N ALA A 324 12.01 -7.83 -21.73
CA ALA A 324 13.03 -8.49 -22.52
C ALA A 324 14.17 -7.53 -22.91
N ALA A 325 13.87 -6.28 -23.27
CA ALA A 325 14.88 -5.25 -23.53
C ALA A 325 15.67 -4.86 -22.27
N LEU A 326 15.10 -5.02 -21.08
CA LEU A 326 15.83 -4.91 -19.81
C LEU A 326 16.79 -6.08 -19.60
N GLY A 327 16.63 -7.23 -20.28
CA GLY A 327 17.48 -8.41 -20.14
C GLY A 327 16.80 -9.61 -19.50
N ALA A 328 15.47 -9.58 -19.28
CA ALA A 328 14.74 -10.74 -18.80
C ALA A 328 14.77 -11.88 -19.83
N ALA A 329 15.18 -13.07 -19.39
CA ALA A 329 15.15 -14.28 -20.20
C ALA A 329 13.71 -14.84 -20.34
N ALA A 330 12.88 -14.64 -19.31
CA ALA A 330 11.46 -14.94 -19.35
C ALA A 330 10.64 -13.85 -18.65
N VAL A 331 9.45 -13.59 -19.18
CA VAL A 331 8.49 -12.60 -18.70
C VAL A 331 7.13 -13.29 -18.52
N ILE A 332 6.69 -13.38 -17.28
CA ILE A 332 5.47 -14.10 -16.90
C ILE A 332 4.35 -13.08 -16.68
N LEU A 333 3.41 -13.02 -17.63
CA LEU A 333 2.20 -12.21 -17.52
C LEU A 333 1.17 -12.92 -16.63
N THR A 334 0.59 -12.18 -15.68
CA THR A 334 -0.31 -12.72 -14.66
C THR A 334 -1.57 -11.87 -14.52
N ASP A 335 -2.24 -11.54 -15.62
CA ASP A 335 -3.48 -10.76 -15.57
C ASP A 335 -4.56 -11.42 -14.69
N HIS A 336 -5.34 -10.61 -13.96
CA HIS A 336 -6.38 -11.11 -13.06
C HIS A 336 -7.38 -12.02 -13.78
N ASN A 337 -7.47 -13.26 -13.33
CA ASN A 337 -8.36 -14.33 -13.79
C ASN A 337 -8.34 -14.57 -15.31
N ARG A 338 -7.21 -14.24 -15.98
CA ARG A 338 -7.04 -14.38 -17.42
C ARG A 338 -5.64 -14.83 -17.78
N ILE A 339 -5.54 -15.86 -18.62
CA ILE A 339 -4.29 -16.20 -19.31
C ILE A 339 -4.15 -15.27 -20.51
N THR A 340 -3.20 -14.35 -20.43
CA THR A 340 -2.83 -13.45 -21.54
C THR A 340 -1.58 -13.97 -22.22
N ARG A 341 -1.55 -13.91 -23.54
CA ARG A 341 -0.42 -14.36 -24.37
C ARG A 341 0.14 -13.16 -25.13
N ALA A 342 1.45 -13.20 -25.36
CA ALA A 342 2.14 -12.29 -26.27
C ALA A 342 2.93 -13.11 -27.29
N GLY A 343 3.08 -12.59 -28.51
CA GLY A 343 3.87 -13.25 -29.56
C GLY A 343 5.39 -13.25 -29.33
N HIS A 344 5.88 -12.55 -28.31
CA HIS A 344 7.31 -12.39 -28.04
C HIS A 344 7.91 -13.66 -27.41
N ARG A 345 9.10 -14.08 -27.85
CA ARG A 345 9.76 -15.34 -27.43
C ARG A 345 10.00 -15.49 -25.92
N ALA A 346 10.11 -14.37 -25.20
CA ALA A 346 10.30 -14.35 -23.75
C ALA A 346 8.99 -14.52 -22.95
N ALA A 347 7.82 -14.56 -23.60
CA ALA A 347 6.51 -14.60 -22.94
C ALA A 347 6.12 -16.01 -22.49
N PHE A 348 6.70 -16.51 -21.40
CA PHE A 348 6.39 -17.84 -20.87
C PHE A 348 6.72 -18.01 -19.39
N PRO A 349 6.11 -18.99 -18.70
CA PRO A 349 5.00 -19.85 -19.15
C PRO A 349 3.65 -19.11 -19.14
N PRO A 350 2.57 -19.70 -19.73
CA PRO A 350 1.22 -19.18 -19.54
C PRO A 350 0.87 -19.10 -18.06
N ALA A 351 0.38 -17.95 -17.60
CA ALA A 351 0.02 -17.74 -16.21
C ALA A 351 -1.14 -16.77 -16.06
N TYR A 352 -1.69 -16.67 -14.84
CA TYR A 352 -2.66 -15.66 -14.45
C TYR A 352 -2.63 -15.45 -12.92
N GLU A 353 -3.10 -14.30 -12.44
CA GLU A 353 -3.34 -14.07 -11.00
C GLU A 353 -4.80 -14.40 -10.68
N HIS A 354 -5.04 -15.38 -9.83
CA HIS A 354 -6.39 -15.72 -9.37
C HIS A 354 -6.80 -14.83 -8.21
N GLY A 355 -7.99 -14.23 -8.30
CA GLY A 355 -8.54 -13.33 -7.30
C GLY A 355 -8.56 -11.90 -7.84
N TRP A 356 -9.68 -11.21 -7.67
CA TRP A 356 -9.87 -9.82 -8.14
C TRP A 356 -10.73 -8.98 -7.18
N GLY A 357 -11.33 -9.59 -6.16
CA GLY A 357 -12.24 -8.93 -5.26
C GLY A 357 -11.54 -8.12 -4.15
N PRO A 358 -12.30 -7.44 -3.28
CA PRO A 358 -11.75 -6.58 -2.22
C PRO A 358 -10.93 -7.32 -1.14
N HIS A 359 -10.90 -8.64 -1.18
CA HIS A 359 -10.22 -9.50 -0.20
C HIS A 359 -8.70 -9.56 -0.37
N HIS A 360 -8.17 -9.23 -1.55
CA HIS A 360 -6.72 -9.27 -1.83
C HIS A 360 -6.05 -10.67 -1.71
N HIS A 361 -6.81 -11.76 -1.55
CA HIS A 361 -6.25 -13.13 -1.52
C HIS A 361 -5.91 -13.57 -2.95
N HIS A 362 -4.74 -13.18 -3.42
CA HIS A 362 -4.32 -13.45 -4.78
C HIS A 362 -3.33 -14.62 -4.85
N VAL A 363 -3.44 -15.43 -5.90
CA VAL A 363 -2.57 -16.58 -6.15
C VAL A 363 -2.09 -16.53 -7.59
N LEU A 364 -0.77 -16.49 -7.81
CA LEU A 364 -0.21 -16.62 -9.16
C LEU A 364 -0.24 -18.09 -9.57
N VAL A 365 -0.82 -18.37 -10.74
CA VAL A 365 -0.99 -19.73 -11.29
C VAL A 365 -0.13 -19.84 -12.53
N LEU A 366 1.09 -20.38 -12.39
CA LEU A 366 2.04 -20.53 -13.49
C LEU A 366 1.81 -21.86 -14.21
N GLY A 367 2.13 -21.91 -15.51
CA GLY A 367 1.84 -23.05 -16.40
C GLY A 367 0.35 -23.40 -16.46
N ALA A 368 -0.52 -22.39 -16.39
CA ALA A 368 -1.96 -22.58 -16.35
C ALA A 368 -2.51 -23.10 -17.69
N ARG A 369 -3.23 -24.23 -17.66
CA ARG A 369 -3.94 -24.79 -18.84
C ARG A 369 -5.25 -24.06 -19.15
N ARG A 370 -5.92 -23.56 -18.12
CA ARG A 370 -7.18 -22.79 -18.20
C ARG A 370 -7.35 -21.93 -16.95
N THR A 371 -8.23 -20.93 -17.01
CA THR A 371 -8.59 -20.12 -15.84
C THR A 371 -9.81 -20.70 -15.12
N LEU A 372 -9.87 -20.47 -13.81
CA LEU A 372 -11.03 -20.77 -12.98
C LEU A 372 -11.71 -19.48 -12.51
N ALA A 373 -13.03 -19.51 -12.44
CA ALA A 373 -13.80 -18.46 -11.77
C ALA A 373 -13.52 -18.51 -10.25
N ASP A 374 -13.32 -17.33 -9.67
CA ASP A 374 -13.21 -17.16 -8.23
C ASP A 374 -14.60 -17.38 -7.59
N ARG A 375 -14.67 -18.34 -6.65
CA ARG A 375 -15.89 -18.69 -5.91
C ARG A 375 -16.07 -17.86 -4.65
N HIS A 376 -15.01 -17.19 -4.20
CA HIS A 376 -14.96 -16.44 -2.95
C HIS A 376 -14.43 -15.02 -3.17
N PRO A 377 -15.03 -14.23 -4.09
CA PRO A 377 -14.56 -12.88 -4.41
C PRO A 377 -14.71 -11.88 -3.23
N PHE A 378 -15.21 -12.32 -2.07
CA PHE A 378 -15.28 -11.51 -0.84
C PHE A 378 -14.48 -12.13 0.33
N GLY A 379 -13.51 -13.01 0.03
CA GLY A 379 -12.48 -13.46 0.97
C GLY A 379 -12.71 -14.83 1.58
N GLY A 380 -13.96 -15.22 1.83
CA GLY A 380 -14.32 -16.55 2.35
C GLY A 380 -13.63 -16.93 3.67
N SER A 381 -13.80 -18.19 4.09
CA SER A 381 -13.13 -18.77 5.27
C SER A 381 -11.76 -19.37 4.92
N ALA A 382 -10.97 -19.80 5.92
CA ALA A 382 -9.73 -20.55 5.68
C ALA A 382 -9.97 -21.83 4.85
N ALA A 383 -11.07 -22.54 5.12
CA ALA A 383 -11.47 -23.71 4.33
C ALA A 383 -11.76 -23.35 2.86
N ALA A 384 -12.36 -22.18 2.60
CA ALA A 384 -12.61 -21.68 1.25
C ALA A 384 -11.30 -21.35 0.50
N ARG A 385 -10.29 -20.85 1.21
CA ARG A 385 -8.94 -20.63 0.66
C ARG A 385 -8.23 -21.95 0.36
N ALA A 386 -8.30 -22.93 1.25
CA ALA A 386 -7.78 -24.28 1.00
C ALA A 386 -8.44 -24.96 -0.21
N GLU A 387 -9.77 -24.85 -0.34
CA GLU A 387 -10.50 -25.31 -1.53
C GLU A 387 -9.99 -24.61 -2.79
N THR A 388 -9.79 -23.30 -2.72
CA THR A 388 -9.29 -22.51 -3.83
C THR A 388 -7.92 -23.01 -4.28
N LEU A 389 -6.95 -23.17 -3.37
CA LEU A 389 -5.63 -23.70 -3.69
C LEU A 389 -5.69 -25.09 -4.32
N THR A 390 -6.51 -26.00 -3.76
CA THR A 390 -6.72 -27.34 -4.30
C THR A 390 -7.29 -27.32 -5.72
N ARG A 391 -8.24 -26.42 -5.99
CA ARG A 391 -8.82 -26.24 -7.33
C ARG A 391 -7.80 -25.68 -8.32
N LEU A 392 -7.01 -24.69 -7.90
CA LEU A 392 -5.97 -24.09 -8.71
C LEU A 392 -4.86 -25.10 -9.05
N ARG A 393 -4.49 -25.98 -8.12
CA ARG A 393 -3.48 -27.02 -8.33
C ARG A 393 -3.80 -27.92 -9.52
N LYS A 394 -5.09 -28.21 -9.75
CA LYS A 394 -5.54 -29.06 -10.87
C LYS A 394 -5.31 -28.42 -12.24
N VAL A 395 -5.25 -27.09 -12.32
CA VAL A 395 -5.13 -26.35 -13.59
C VAL A 395 -3.79 -25.67 -13.78
N GLY A 396 -3.00 -25.51 -12.71
CA GLY A 396 -1.70 -24.87 -12.70
C GLY A 396 -0.55 -25.82 -12.39
N ASP A 397 0.65 -25.35 -12.69
CA ASP A 397 1.90 -26.09 -12.59
C ASP A 397 2.74 -25.70 -11.39
N PHE A 398 2.66 -24.42 -11.02
CA PHE A 398 3.34 -23.84 -9.88
C PHE A 398 2.47 -22.71 -9.31
N LEU A 399 2.21 -22.74 -8.00
CA LEU A 399 1.31 -21.83 -7.30
C LEU A 399 2.07 -20.95 -6.32
N ILE A 400 1.87 -19.63 -6.43
CA ILE A 400 2.54 -18.63 -5.60
C ILE A 400 1.50 -17.82 -4.84
N LEU A 401 1.61 -17.73 -3.52
CA LEU A 401 0.81 -16.77 -2.74
C LEU A 401 1.34 -15.35 -3.02
N ALA A 402 0.52 -14.53 -3.66
CA ALA A 402 0.92 -13.21 -4.12
C ALA A 402 0.78 -12.17 -3.00
N HIS A 403 1.77 -11.28 -2.89
CA HIS A 403 1.88 -10.17 -1.92
C HIS A 403 1.18 -10.40 -0.55
N PRO A 404 1.48 -11.49 0.18
CA PRO A 404 0.60 -12.01 1.22
C PRO A 404 0.39 -11.08 2.43
N ALA A 405 1.39 -10.26 2.76
CA ALA A 405 1.31 -9.28 3.83
C ALA A 405 0.53 -8.00 3.45
N HIS A 406 0.23 -7.79 2.15
CA HIS A 406 -0.46 -6.59 1.69
C HIS A 406 -1.87 -6.58 2.25
N ARG A 407 -2.18 -5.57 3.08
CA ARG A 407 -3.48 -5.41 3.75
C ARG A 407 -3.92 -6.66 4.54
N GLN A 408 -2.97 -7.43 5.07
CA GLN A 408 -3.25 -8.68 5.79
C GLN A 408 -4.06 -9.68 4.94
N ALA A 409 -3.76 -9.76 3.64
CA ALA A 409 -4.42 -10.67 2.72
C ALA A 409 -4.31 -12.14 3.15
N TRP A 410 -3.18 -12.55 3.75
CA TRP A 410 -3.00 -13.91 4.23
C TRP A 410 -2.58 -13.91 5.70
N SER A 411 -3.19 -14.78 6.49
CA SER A 411 -2.84 -15.00 7.89
C SER A 411 -1.78 -16.10 8.05
N SER A 412 -1.24 -16.25 9.26
CA SER A 412 -0.32 -17.34 9.61
C SER A 412 -0.95 -18.72 9.37
N GLU A 413 -2.22 -18.89 9.72
CA GLU A 413 -2.96 -20.15 9.48
C GLU A 413 -3.10 -20.47 7.99
N ASP A 414 -3.20 -19.44 7.14
CA ASP A 414 -3.36 -19.64 5.70
C ASP A 414 -2.09 -20.09 5.02
N VAL A 415 -0.93 -19.64 5.49
CA VAL A 415 0.36 -20.10 4.96
C VAL A 415 0.72 -21.49 5.49
N TRP A 416 -0.02 -22.04 6.46
CA TRP A 416 0.11 -23.45 6.84
C TRP A 416 -0.71 -24.38 5.95
N LEU A 417 -1.60 -23.84 5.12
CA LEU A 417 -2.44 -24.66 4.23
C LEU A 417 -1.60 -25.43 3.21
N PRO A 418 -2.01 -26.65 2.84
CA PRO A 418 -1.35 -27.37 1.77
C PRO A 418 -1.67 -26.75 0.40
N GLU A 419 -1.03 -27.27 -0.64
CA GLU A 419 -1.34 -27.01 -2.05
C GLU A 419 -0.87 -25.67 -2.66
N TYR A 420 0.12 -24.99 -2.09
CA TYR A 420 0.91 -23.96 -2.80
C TYR A 420 2.42 -24.27 -2.76
N ASP A 421 3.21 -23.69 -3.66
CA ASP A 421 4.65 -24.01 -3.81
C ASP A 421 5.58 -22.88 -3.35
N ALA A 422 5.10 -21.63 -3.44
CA ALA A 422 5.92 -20.47 -3.14
C ALA A 422 5.12 -19.31 -2.55
N ILE A 423 5.86 -18.37 -1.95
CA ILE A 423 5.35 -17.15 -1.35
C ILE A 423 6.12 -15.97 -1.93
N GLU A 424 5.42 -14.91 -2.29
CA GLU A 424 6.07 -13.67 -2.71
C GLU A 424 6.58 -12.88 -1.51
N LEU A 425 7.88 -12.62 -1.46
CA LEU A 425 8.55 -11.88 -0.39
C LEU A 425 8.66 -10.39 -0.73
N PHE A 426 9.05 -10.15 -1.98
CA PHE A 426 9.30 -8.82 -2.49
C PHE A 426 8.29 -8.50 -3.59
N ASN A 427 7.47 -7.48 -3.33
CA ASN A 427 6.48 -6.95 -4.24
C ASN A 427 6.50 -5.41 -4.18
N LYS A 428 5.95 -4.69 -5.16
CA LYS A 428 5.69 -3.24 -5.03
C LYS A 428 4.99 -2.87 -3.71
N SER A 429 4.11 -3.74 -3.22
CA SER A 429 3.25 -3.52 -2.06
C SER A 429 3.82 -4.09 -0.75
N ILE A 430 4.77 -5.01 -0.80
CA ILE A 430 5.35 -5.68 0.38
C ILE A 430 6.86 -5.89 0.27
N ASP A 431 7.48 -6.01 1.42
CA ASP A 431 8.89 -6.32 1.59
C ASP A 431 9.02 -7.02 2.93
N ASP A 432 8.59 -8.29 2.93
CA ASP A 432 8.24 -9.03 4.15
C ASP A 432 8.52 -10.53 3.96
N THR A 433 9.34 -11.09 4.85
CA THR A 433 9.67 -12.52 4.88
C THR A 433 8.96 -13.27 6.00
N ARG A 434 8.23 -12.59 6.89
CA ARG A 434 7.64 -13.17 8.11
C ARG A 434 6.73 -14.36 7.80
N LEU A 435 5.81 -14.20 6.85
CA LEU A 435 4.88 -15.27 6.47
C LEU A 435 5.59 -16.46 5.79
N TRP A 436 6.72 -16.21 5.14
CA TRP A 436 7.56 -17.27 4.58
C TRP A 436 8.28 -18.04 5.69
N ASP A 437 8.84 -17.33 6.67
CA ASP A 437 9.46 -17.93 7.85
C ASP A 437 8.43 -18.72 8.68
N GLU A 438 7.20 -18.23 8.81
CA GLU A 438 6.10 -18.94 9.49
C GLU A 438 5.68 -20.22 8.76
N ALA A 439 5.64 -20.22 7.43
CA ALA A 439 5.38 -21.42 6.64
C ALA A 439 6.48 -22.48 6.87
N LEU A 440 7.75 -22.10 6.71
CA LEU A 440 8.89 -23.01 6.92
C LEU A 440 8.95 -23.54 8.35
N SER A 441 8.62 -22.70 9.33
CA SER A 441 8.61 -23.08 10.76
C SER A 441 7.46 -24.01 11.13
N ALA A 442 6.34 -23.94 10.40
CA ALA A 442 5.25 -24.91 10.49
C ALA A 442 5.57 -26.24 9.75
N GLY A 443 6.78 -26.37 9.20
CA GLY A 443 7.24 -27.54 8.47
C GLY A 443 6.68 -27.62 7.05
N ARG A 444 6.15 -26.52 6.51
CA ARG A 444 5.68 -26.41 5.13
C ARG A 444 6.83 -25.99 4.23
N LEU A 445 7.15 -26.79 3.21
CA LEU A 445 8.09 -26.34 2.19
C LEU A 445 7.42 -25.29 1.30
N ALA A 446 8.02 -24.10 1.26
CA ALA A 446 7.62 -23.02 0.38
C ALA A 446 8.85 -22.25 -0.11
N TRP A 447 8.91 -21.95 -1.41
CA TRP A 447 9.97 -21.14 -1.99
C TRP A 447 9.69 -19.64 -1.85
N GLY A 448 10.75 -18.84 -1.75
CA GLY A 448 10.68 -17.38 -1.67
C GLY A 448 10.79 -16.75 -3.05
N THR A 449 9.79 -15.97 -3.48
CA THR A 449 9.74 -15.35 -4.80
C THR A 449 9.68 -13.82 -4.74
N ALA A 450 9.93 -13.19 -5.88
CA ALA A 450 9.86 -11.74 -6.05
C ALA A 450 9.21 -11.40 -7.39
N GLY A 451 8.31 -10.44 -7.38
CA GLY A 451 7.59 -9.97 -8.56
C GLY A 451 7.34 -8.46 -8.48
N ASP A 452 7.20 -7.83 -9.64
CA ASP A 452 7.04 -6.37 -9.67
C ASP A 452 5.64 -5.91 -9.29
N ASP A 453 4.62 -6.75 -9.50
CA ASP A 453 3.21 -6.34 -9.52
C ASP A 453 3.03 -5.10 -10.41
N GLY A 454 3.66 -5.25 -11.59
CA GLY A 454 3.92 -4.18 -12.53
C GLY A 454 2.69 -3.87 -13.35
N HIS A 455 2.17 -2.66 -13.20
CA HIS A 455 0.99 -2.17 -13.92
C HIS A 455 1.32 -1.02 -14.89
N ASP A 456 2.45 -0.35 -14.68
CA ASP A 456 2.89 0.74 -15.55
C ASP A 456 4.39 0.68 -15.79
N LEU A 457 4.78 0.41 -17.04
CA LEU A 457 6.16 0.26 -17.48
C LEU A 457 6.98 1.55 -17.29
N ARG A 458 6.34 2.71 -17.20
CA ARG A 458 7.01 4.00 -16.96
C ARG A 458 7.26 4.24 -15.48
N SER A 459 6.70 3.40 -14.61
CA SER A 459 6.76 3.64 -13.18
C SER A 459 8.10 3.21 -12.61
N ARG A 460 8.90 4.16 -12.16
CA ARG A 460 10.22 3.88 -11.57
C ARG A 460 10.20 3.09 -10.27
N HIS A 461 9.02 2.92 -9.69
CA HIS A 461 8.78 2.16 -8.46
C HIS A 461 8.26 0.74 -8.71
N GLN A 462 7.89 0.44 -9.96
CA GLN A 462 7.35 -0.85 -10.37
C GLN A 462 8.31 -1.54 -11.33
N THR A 463 8.74 -0.87 -12.40
CA THR A 463 9.41 -1.54 -13.50
C THR A 463 10.79 -2.08 -13.17
N GLY A 464 10.93 -3.37 -13.39
CA GLY A 464 12.13 -4.14 -13.21
C GLY A 464 12.41 -4.50 -11.76
N LYS A 465 11.84 -3.80 -10.75
CA LYS A 465 12.28 -3.68 -9.33
C LYS A 465 12.60 -4.99 -8.63
N ARG A 466 11.87 -6.04 -8.93
CA ARG A 466 11.82 -7.34 -8.26
C ARG A 466 11.68 -8.44 -9.29
N TYR A 467 12.55 -9.42 -9.19
CA TYR A 467 12.67 -10.48 -10.19
C TYR A 467 13.36 -11.69 -9.57
N LEU A 468 13.34 -12.81 -10.27
CA LEU A 468 14.09 -14.01 -9.88
C LEU A 468 15.40 -14.07 -10.65
N LEU A 469 16.46 -14.55 -10.00
CA LEU A 469 17.60 -15.12 -10.70
C LEU A 469 17.46 -16.63 -10.66
N VAL A 470 17.31 -17.25 -11.82
CA VAL A 470 17.10 -18.69 -11.97
C VAL A 470 18.39 -19.33 -12.47
N ASP A 471 18.81 -20.43 -11.85
CA ASP A 471 19.99 -21.19 -12.27
C ASP A 471 19.58 -22.23 -13.32
N VAL A 472 20.09 -22.08 -14.54
CA VAL A 472 19.73 -22.92 -15.69
C VAL A 472 20.67 -24.10 -15.92
N ARG A 473 21.60 -24.37 -15.01
CA ARG A 473 22.42 -25.58 -15.04
C ARG A 473 21.53 -26.80 -14.81
N ALA A 474 21.13 -27.49 -15.88
CA ALA A 474 20.36 -28.73 -15.78
C ALA A 474 21.35 -29.92 -15.75
N GLY A 475 21.93 -30.22 -14.59
CA GLY A 475 22.60 -31.50 -14.30
C GLY A 475 23.69 -31.95 -15.28
N GLY A 476 24.39 -31.04 -15.96
CA GLY A 476 25.41 -31.38 -16.96
C GLY A 476 26.45 -30.28 -17.19
N THR A 477 27.64 -30.68 -17.64
CA THR A 477 28.81 -29.82 -17.89
C THR A 477 28.83 -29.14 -19.27
N GLY A 478 27.76 -29.31 -20.08
CA GLY A 478 27.67 -28.78 -21.44
C GLY A 478 27.31 -27.28 -21.54
N GLU A 479 27.31 -26.76 -22.77
CA GLU A 479 26.69 -25.46 -23.05
C GLU A 479 25.19 -25.52 -22.72
N PRO A 480 24.65 -24.49 -22.06
CA PRO A 480 23.26 -24.50 -21.62
C PRO A 480 22.35 -24.25 -22.83
N ALA A 481 21.35 -25.10 -23.02
CA ALA A 481 20.28 -24.81 -23.97
C ALA A 481 19.53 -23.51 -23.55
N PRO A 482 18.94 -22.77 -24.50
CA PRO A 482 18.07 -21.64 -24.18
C PRO A 482 16.99 -22.03 -23.17
N LEU A 483 16.68 -21.13 -22.23
CA LEU A 483 15.64 -21.38 -21.22
C LEU A 483 14.30 -21.70 -21.91
N THR A 484 13.76 -22.88 -21.64
CA THR A 484 12.46 -23.31 -22.13
C THR A 484 11.39 -23.13 -21.04
N PRO A 485 10.09 -23.10 -21.39
CA PRO A 485 9.01 -23.04 -20.40
C PRO A 485 9.07 -24.19 -19.38
N ASP A 486 9.31 -25.42 -19.83
CA ASP A 486 9.39 -26.59 -18.96
C ASP A 486 10.66 -26.58 -18.10
N GLY A 487 11.80 -26.14 -18.67
CA GLY A 487 13.05 -25.96 -17.93
C GLY A 487 12.91 -24.92 -16.82
N LEU A 488 12.20 -23.81 -17.09
CA LEU A 488 11.89 -22.80 -16.09
C LEU A 488 10.98 -23.36 -14.99
N LEU A 489 9.87 -24.02 -15.35
CA LEU A 489 8.97 -24.62 -14.35
C LEU A 489 9.67 -25.70 -13.51
N ALA A 490 10.56 -26.48 -14.10
CA ALA A 490 11.39 -27.45 -13.37
C ALA A 490 12.32 -26.73 -12.39
N ALA A 491 13.02 -25.66 -12.82
CA ALA A 491 13.88 -24.86 -11.93
C ALA A 491 13.09 -24.13 -10.82
N LEU A 492 11.83 -23.75 -11.05
CA LEU A 492 10.99 -23.17 -9.99
C LEU A 492 10.54 -24.24 -8.98
N ARG A 493 10.09 -25.41 -9.44
CA ARG A 493 9.73 -26.53 -8.56
C ARG A 493 10.91 -26.96 -7.68
N ALA A 494 12.10 -26.93 -8.25
CA ALA A 494 13.38 -27.19 -7.60
C ALA A 494 13.75 -26.27 -6.44
N GLY A 495 13.26 -25.03 -6.45
CA GLY A 495 13.89 -23.96 -5.69
C GLY A 495 15.23 -23.48 -6.27
N ARG A 496 15.61 -23.85 -7.52
CA ARG A 496 16.86 -23.46 -8.23
C ARG A 496 16.85 -22.00 -8.68
N PHE A 497 16.54 -21.10 -7.76
CA PHE A 497 16.47 -19.67 -7.98
C PHE A 497 16.63 -18.91 -6.67
N LEU A 498 16.70 -17.58 -6.76
CA LEU A 498 16.65 -16.67 -5.63
C LEU A 498 15.79 -15.45 -5.96
N ALA A 499 15.23 -14.83 -4.93
CA ALA A 499 14.41 -13.63 -5.03
C ALA A 499 15.30 -12.38 -4.93
N VAL A 500 15.22 -11.48 -5.90
CA VAL A 500 15.96 -10.21 -5.92
C VAL A 500 15.02 -9.04 -5.71
N ARG A 501 15.35 -8.17 -4.76
CA ARG A 501 14.80 -6.81 -4.63
C ARG A 501 15.92 -5.82 -4.91
N GLN A 502 15.65 -4.80 -5.72
CA GLN A 502 16.54 -3.65 -5.79
C GLN A 502 15.81 -2.31 -5.75
N LEU A 503 16.32 -1.41 -4.91
CA LEU A 503 15.70 -0.14 -4.58
C LEU A 503 16.18 1.05 -5.42
N ASP A 504 17.01 0.82 -6.44
CA ASP A 504 17.29 1.83 -7.47
C ASP A 504 15.95 2.35 -8.02
N ARG A 505 15.82 3.67 -8.22
CA ARG A 505 14.61 4.33 -8.68
C ARG A 505 14.70 4.78 -10.14
N ARG A 506 15.52 4.16 -10.99
CA ARG A 506 15.48 4.39 -12.45
C ARG A 506 14.48 3.45 -13.13
N VAL A 507 13.81 3.92 -14.21
CA VAL A 507 12.80 3.12 -14.95
C VAL A 507 13.48 2.08 -15.84
N SER A 508 14.45 2.50 -16.65
CA SER A 508 15.21 1.62 -17.54
C SER A 508 16.46 1.11 -16.82
N ARG A 509 16.57 -0.20 -16.66
CA ARG A 509 17.72 -0.87 -16.04
C ARG A 509 17.99 -2.22 -16.69
N ARG A 510 19.27 -2.57 -16.79
CA ARG A 510 19.67 -3.92 -17.20
C ARG A 510 19.36 -4.92 -16.07
N LEU A 511 18.95 -6.12 -16.44
CA LEU A 511 18.67 -7.25 -15.57
C LEU A 511 19.57 -8.42 -15.99
N PRO A 512 20.32 -9.03 -15.04
CA PRO A 512 20.70 -8.41 -13.77
C PRO A 512 21.68 -7.24 -14.06
N PRO A 513 21.72 -6.19 -13.22
CA PRO A 513 22.81 -5.24 -13.31
C PRO A 513 24.13 -5.92 -12.87
N GLU A 514 25.27 -5.42 -13.35
CA GLU A 514 26.57 -6.10 -13.23
C GLU A 514 27.03 -6.31 -11.77
N ASP A 515 26.52 -5.48 -10.87
CA ASP A 515 26.71 -5.45 -9.41
C ASP A 515 25.70 -6.33 -8.64
N ALA A 516 24.61 -6.79 -9.26
CA ALA A 516 23.61 -7.62 -8.56
C ALA A 516 24.03 -9.08 -8.35
N ILE A 517 25.00 -9.57 -9.13
CA ILE A 517 25.48 -10.96 -8.99
C ILE A 517 26.70 -10.96 -8.07
N ALA A 518 26.42 -10.89 -6.77
CA ALA A 518 27.44 -11.07 -5.75
C ALA A 518 27.91 -12.53 -5.70
N ILE A 519 27.10 -13.52 -6.08
CA ILE A 519 27.43 -14.95 -5.92
C ILE A 519 28.23 -15.48 -7.11
N THR A 520 29.45 -15.95 -6.84
CA THR A 520 30.36 -16.54 -7.84
C THR A 520 30.28 -18.05 -7.91
N ALA A 521 30.11 -18.73 -6.77
CA ALA A 521 30.03 -20.18 -6.72
C ALA A 521 29.28 -20.68 -5.48
N PHE A 522 28.77 -21.90 -5.58
CA PHE A 522 28.29 -22.69 -4.46
C PHE A 522 29.22 -23.86 -4.20
N GLU A 523 29.42 -24.21 -2.93
CA GLU A 523 30.16 -25.39 -2.52
C GLU A 523 29.33 -26.16 -1.49
N ARG A 524 28.81 -27.31 -1.91
CA ARG A 524 27.98 -28.19 -1.08
C ARG A 524 28.85 -29.08 -0.21
N GLY A 525 28.67 -29.00 1.10
CA GLY A 525 29.15 -29.99 2.06
C GLY A 525 28.09 -31.05 2.37
N GLU A 526 28.39 -31.94 3.33
CA GLU A 526 27.46 -32.98 3.77
C GLU A 526 26.18 -32.39 4.36
N ASP A 527 26.32 -31.45 5.31
CA ASP A 527 25.23 -30.76 6.01
C ASP A 527 25.30 -29.23 5.87
N SER A 528 25.99 -28.74 4.83
CA SER A 528 26.26 -27.31 4.66
C SER A 528 26.29 -26.84 3.21
N LEU A 529 26.15 -25.54 3.04
CA LEU A 529 26.36 -24.84 1.77
C LEU A 529 27.23 -23.62 2.03
N THR A 530 28.38 -23.56 1.36
CA THR A 530 29.19 -22.35 1.29
C THR A 530 28.84 -21.56 0.03
N VAL A 531 28.51 -20.28 0.22
CA VAL A 531 28.22 -19.32 -0.84
C VAL A 531 29.43 -18.41 -0.99
N HIS A 532 30.09 -18.49 -2.14
CA HIS A 532 31.24 -17.65 -2.49
C HIS A 532 30.78 -16.37 -3.17
N LEU A 533 31.38 -15.25 -2.79
CA LEU A 533 30.97 -13.92 -3.23
C LEU A 533 32.10 -13.21 -3.99
N ARG A 534 31.76 -12.49 -5.06
CA ARG A 534 32.70 -11.72 -5.90
C ARG A 534 33.37 -10.61 -5.10
N GLU A 535 32.58 -9.94 -4.27
CA GLU A 535 33.03 -8.88 -3.39
C GLU A 535 32.36 -9.03 -2.01
N PRO A 536 32.99 -8.50 -0.94
CA PRO A 536 32.39 -8.51 0.37
C PRO A 536 31.00 -7.83 0.39
N VAL A 537 29.97 -8.58 0.77
CA VAL A 537 28.62 -8.03 0.97
C VAL A 537 28.57 -7.21 2.27
N GLU A 538 27.75 -6.16 2.30
CA GLU A 538 27.65 -5.28 3.49
C GLU A 538 27.14 -6.08 4.69
N ARG A 539 26.13 -6.93 4.46
CA ARG A 539 25.52 -7.77 5.50
C ARG A 539 24.95 -9.05 4.90
N ALA A 540 25.27 -10.17 5.52
CA ALA A 540 24.71 -11.48 5.24
C ALA A 540 24.07 -12.05 6.51
N GLU A 541 22.82 -12.50 6.41
CA GLU A 541 22.05 -13.02 7.52
C GLU A 541 21.68 -14.48 7.29
N ILE A 542 22.11 -15.33 8.22
CA ILE A 542 21.74 -16.73 8.28
C ILE A 542 20.52 -16.81 9.19
N ILE A 543 19.39 -17.23 8.65
CA ILE A 543 18.09 -17.19 9.31
C ILE A 543 17.56 -18.63 9.43
N GLY A 544 17.09 -18.99 10.62
CA GLY A 544 16.54 -20.30 10.94
C GLY A 544 15.07 -20.24 11.36
N PRO A 545 14.56 -21.32 12.00
CA PRO A 545 13.17 -21.42 12.41
C PRO A 545 12.71 -20.22 13.26
N GLY A 546 11.46 -19.81 13.04
CA GLY A 546 10.82 -18.65 13.64
C GLY A 546 11.28 -17.31 13.05
N GLY A 547 11.99 -17.32 11.91
CA GLY A 547 12.61 -16.11 11.35
C GLY A 547 13.76 -15.58 12.22
N LYS A 548 14.33 -16.43 13.08
CA LYS A 548 15.40 -16.04 14.00
C LYS A 548 16.72 -15.92 13.23
N VAL A 549 17.33 -14.74 13.28
CA VAL A 549 18.70 -14.53 12.80
C VAL A 549 19.65 -15.36 13.68
N LEU A 550 20.25 -16.40 13.11
CA LEU A 550 21.20 -17.29 13.78
C LEU A 550 22.60 -16.67 13.78
N SER A 551 22.94 -15.98 12.70
CA SER A 551 24.22 -15.29 12.56
C SER A 551 24.11 -14.14 11.56
N THR A 552 24.83 -13.07 11.84
CA THR A 552 25.04 -11.95 10.93
C THR A 552 26.53 -11.87 10.63
N ARG A 553 26.89 -11.77 9.35
CA ARG A 553 28.26 -11.54 8.87
C ARG A 553 28.29 -10.22 8.11
N GLU A 554 29.21 -9.34 8.47
CA GLU A 554 29.44 -8.08 7.78
C GLU A 554 30.74 -8.17 6.97
N ASN A 555 30.77 -7.55 5.80
CA ASN A 555 31.93 -7.54 4.90
C ASN A 555 32.50 -8.94 4.61
N ALA A 556 31.61 -9.91 4.35
CA ALA A 556 31.99 -11.30 4.13
C ALA A 556 32.16 -11.60 2.62
N ALA A 557 33.30 -12.19 2.24
CA ALA A 557 33.55 -12.68 0.88
C ALA A 557 33.04 -14.12 0.65
N SER A 558 32.67 -14.83 1.72
CA SER A 558 32.03 -16.14 1.67
C SER A 558 31.15 -16.33 2.90
N VAL A 559 30.05 -17.07 2.76
CA VAL A 559 29.12 -17.36 3.85
C VAL A 559 28.75 -18.82 3.84
N THR A 560 28.99 -19.52 4.94
CA THR A 560 28.64 -20.93 5.11
C THR A 560 27.36 -21.06 5.93
N LEU A 561 26.36 -21.72 5.36
CA LEU A 561 25.15 -22.14 6.04
C LEU A 561 25.31 -23.58 6.50
N GLU A 562 25.11 -23.83 7.78
CA GLU A 562 25.09 -25.17 8.36
C GLU A 562 23.66 -25.55 8.75
N LEU A 563 23.24 -26.73 8.33
CA LEU A 563 21.96 -27.32 8.69
C LEU A 563 22.18 -28.69 9.35
N PRO A 564 22.68 -28.74 10.60
CA PRO A 564 22.79 -30.01 11.32
C PRO A 564 21.42 -30.65 11.55
N ARG A 565 21.40 -31.95 11.91
CA ARG A 565 20.18 -32.62 12.39
C ARG A 565 19.61 -31.91 13.61
N GLY A 566 18.29 -32.04 13.80
CA GLY A 566 17.55 -31.30 14.83
C GLY A 566 17.05 -29.92 14.38
N ARG A 567 17.31 -29.50 13.13
CA ARG A 567 16.79 -28.25 12.54
C ARG A 567 16.20 -28.51 11.15
N THR A 568 15.00 -27.99 10.92
CA THR A 568 14.26 -28.22 9.66
C THR A 568 14.79 -27.42 8.48
N HIS A 569 15.26 -26.19 8.69
CA HIS A 569 15.73 -25.33 7.60
C HIS A 569 16.70 -24.24 8.06
N VAL A 570 17.43 -23.69 7.09
CA VAL A 570 18.21 -22.46 7.21
C VAL A 570 18.23 -21.74 5.87
N ARG A 571 18.12 -20.41 5.86
CA ARG A 571 18.17 -19.58 4.65
C ARG A 571 19.18 -18.45 4.78
N LEU A 572 19.59 -17.91 3.64
CA LEU A 572 20.52 -16.78 3.55
C LEU A 572 19.79 -15.56 2.96
N GLU A 573 20.00 -14.42 3.60
CA GLU A 573 19.66 -13.11 3.03
C GLU A 573 20.92 -12.27 2.90
N LEU A 574 21.16 -11.73 1.70
CA LEU A 574 22.31 -10.90 1.39
C LEU A 574 21.86 -9.46 1.12
N HIS A 575 22.54 -8.50 1.73
CA HIS A 575 22.34 -7.07 1.51
C HIS A 575 23.62 -6.43 1.00
N HIS A 576 23.52 -5.76 -0.14
CA HIS A 576 24.66 -5.06 -0.74
C HIS A 576 24.16 -3.89 -1.59
N GLY A 577 24.55 -2.67 -1.23
CA GLY A 577 24.12 -1.44 -1.91
C GLY A 577 22.60 -1.32 -1.97
N VAL A 578 22.06 -1.27 -3.20
CA VAL A 578 20.62 -1.17 -3.43
C VAL A 578 19.91 -2.52 -3.51
N HIS A 579 20.65 -3.63 -3.44
CA HIS A 579 20.16 -4.98 -3.69
C HIS A 579 19.92 -5.75 -2.39
N THR A 580 18.91 -6.62 -2.41
CA THR A 580 18.69 -7.64 -1.41
C THR A 580 18.36 -8.94 -2.12
N LEU A 581 19.09 -9.99 -1.78
CA LEU A 581 18.94 -11.32 -2.37
C LEU A 581 18.49 -12.26 -1.25
N ALA A 582 17.29 -12.83 -1.39
CA ALA A 582 16.79 -13.89 -0.52
C ALA A 582 16.95 -15.23 -1.24
N LEU A 583 17.82 -16.08 -0.71
CA LEU A 583 18.04 -17.42 -1.24
C LEU A 583 16.99 -18.38 -0.66
N ASN A 584 16.54 -19.32 -1.48
CA ASN A 584 15.71 -20.43 -1.03
C ASN A 584 16.45 -21.25 0.05
N PRO A 585 15.72 -21.78 1.05
CA PRO A 585 16.32 -22.43 2.19
C PRO A 585 17.01 -23.75 1.81
N LEU A 586 18.09 -24.07 2.54
CA LEU A 586 18.44 -25.45 2.81
C LEU A 586 17.37 -26.03 3.73
N VAL A 587 16.91 -27.24 3.45
CA VAL A 587 15.86 -27.88 4.23
C VAL A 587 16.18 -29.34 4.49
N ARG A 588 15.65 -29.89 5.57
CA ARG A 588 15.59 -31.33 5.80
C ARG A 588 14.21 -31.84 5.46
N LEU A 589 14.14 -32.74 4.49
CA LEU A 589 12.89 -33.33 4.00
C LEU A 589 12.67 -34.68 4.66
N ARG A 590 11.42 -34.96 4.99
CA ARG A 590 11.04 -36.29 5.46
C ARG A 590 11.39 -37.35 4.41
N ASP A 591 11.82 -38.53 4.87
CA ASP A 591 12.20 -39.64 3.99
C ASP A 591 11.11 -39.96 2.96
N GLY A 592 11.52 -40.10 1.70
CA GLY A 592 10.63 -40.38 0.57
C GLY A 592 9.88 -39.17 0.00
N VAL A 593 10.03 -37.96 0.57
CA VAL A 593 9.48 -36.72 -0.01
C VAL A 593 10.37 -36.27 -1.17
N THR A 594 9.84 -36.33 -2.39
CA THR A 594 10.51 -35.77 -3.56
C THR A 594 9.98 -34.36 -3.83
N VAL A 595 10.88 -33.39 -3.99
CA VAL A 595 10.55 -32.01 -4.41
C VAL A 595 10.04 -31.96 -5.87
N TYR A 596 10.28 -33.03 -6.63
CA TYR A 596 9.95 -33.15 -8.06
C TYR A 596 9.30 -34.50 -8.41
N PRO A 597 8.09 -34.81 -7.95
CA PRO A 597 7.38 -35.92 -8.57
C PRO A 597 7.16 -35.57 -10.04
N ALA A 598 7.60 -36.45 -10.94
CA ALA A 598 7.23 -36.36 -12.35
C ALA A 598 5.70 -36.30 -12.43
N ARG A 599 5.16 -35.36 -13.19
CA ARG A 599 3.73 -35.41 -13.52
C ARG A 599 3.54 -36.58 -14.48
N GLU A 600 2.81 -37.60 -14.06
CA GLU A 600 2.20 -38.52 -15.01
C GLU A 600 1.36 -37.68 -16.00
N SER A 601 1.69 -37.84 -17.27
CA SER A 601 1.17 -37.06 -18.41
C SER A 601 -0.33 -37.17 -18.58
#